data_AF-A0A0J6L7Y7-F1
#
_entry.id   AF-A0A0J6L7Y7-F1
#
_cell.length_a   1.000
_cell.length_b   1.000
_cell.length_c   1.000
_cell.angle_alpha   90.00
_cell.angle_beta   90.00
_cell.angle_gamma   90.00
#
_symmetry.space_group_name_H-M   'P 1'
#
loop_
_entity.id
_entity.type
_entity.pdbx_description
1 polymer ?
#
loop_
_entity_poly.entity_id
_entity_poly.type
_entity_poly.pdbx_seq_one_letter_code
_entity_poly.pdbx_strand_id
1 'polypeptide(L)'
;MNRSSALLLALVVLSGCQSLAPTSPDASSAAEDVTTVPEKPTVYGSFSEDTLYSLLSAELAGQRNRLDIALDNYVTQAINTQDPGVAERAFRIAEYLGADQAALDTVLIWARNAPDDLDAQRAAAIQLARSGRYDDSMAYMEKVLQAKGDTHFDFLALSALETDPETRAGLQKNFDRLLVRHPDNDQLIFGKALLMQQDDDAAGALKLLEQHPPQDGEIAPILLRARLLQSLNRGDEALPLLQKTMRDNPDDKRLGLTYARTLVEQNRIDQAKVQFASLVQQYPEDDELRFSLALVCLELKSWDEAEGYLQELIDRDSHVDSAHLNLGRIAEERNDPQGALIQYALVEPGNDYLPAQLRQADILINHGRGAEASQKLAAARDAQPDYAIQLYLIEAETLSANNQTDRAWAVLQQAVKQYPDDLNLLYSRAMLAEKRNDLPQMEADLRAIIQREPDNAMALNALGYTLADRTTRYAEAKTYIQQAYDLNPEDPAVLDSLGWVNFRLGNLPEAERLLRQALERFPDQEVAAHLGEVLWVSGQQREAKKLWGQFLKDNPDSPILRKTVLRLTGSETP
;
A
#
# COMPACT_ATOMS: atom_id res chain seq x y z
N MET A 1 40.84 -23.68 31.89
CA MET A 1 41.84 -23.86 32.97
C MET A 1 42.21 -22.49 33.51
N ASN A 2 42.32 -22.34 34.84
CA ASN A 2 42.89 -21.21 35.63
C ASN A 2 42.24 -19.81 35.41
N ARG A 3 41.63 -19.09 36.38
CA ARG A 3 41.91 -18.83 37.84
C ARG A 3 43.31 -18.22 38.08
N SER A 4 43.58 -17.21 38.94
CA SER A 4 42.84 -16.44 39.96
C SER A 4 43.75 -15.27 40.47
N SER A 5 43.40 -14.28 41.32
CA SER A 5 42.15 -13.59 41.72
C SER A 5 42.47 -12.53 42.82
N ALA A 6 42.14 -11.24 42.65
CA ALA A 6 42.21 -10.19 43.70
C ALA A 6 41.29 -9.00 43.34
N LEU A 7 40.22 -8.59 44.05
CA LEU A 7 39.62 -8.95 45.35
C LEU A 7 40.13 -8.18 46.60
N LEU A 8 39.39 -7.12 46.93
CA LEU A 8 39.27 -6.34 48.19
C LEU A 8 38.05 -5.43 47.95
N LEU A 9 36.84 -5.58 48.50
CA LEU A 9 36.27 -6.15 49.72
C LEU A 9 36.43 -5.30 50.99
N ALA A 10 35.37 -4.55 51.30
CA ALA A 10 35.01 -4.09 52.64
C ALA A 10 33.47 -4.17 52.80
N LEU A 11 33.00 -5.13 53.61
CA LEU A 11 31.65 -5.14 54.22
C LEU A 11 31.67 -4.22 55.49
N VAL A 12 30.58 -3.75 56.11
CA VAL A 12 29.43 -4.45 56.71
C VAL A 12 28.29 -3.43 56.97
N VAL A 13 27.08 -3.62 56.41
CA VAL A 13 25.79 -4.05 57.03
C VAL A 13 25.25 -3.24 58.24
N LEU A 14 24.03 -2.65 58.13
CA LEU A 14 22.80 -3.03 58.89
C LEU A 14 21.64 -2.00 58.82
N SER A 15 20.45 -2.53 58.54
CA SER A 15 19.10 -2.19 59.06
C SER A 15 18.63 -0.74 59.25
N GLY A 16 17.50 -0.42 58.61
CA GLY A 16 16.64 0.72 58.97
C GLY A 16 15.18 0.45 58.61
N CYS A 17 14.31 0.27 59.61
CA CYS A 17 12.87 0.06 59.43
C CYS A 17 12.10 1.38 59.26
N GLN A 18 10.82 1.24 58.87
CA GLN A 18 9.79 2.28 58.82
C GLN A 18 9.86 3.34 59.94
N SER A 19 9.71 4.61 59.55
CA SER A 19 8.88 5.58 60.29
C SER A 19 8.40 6.72 59.36
N LEU A 20 7.16 6.64 58.89
CA LEU A 20 6.46 7.82 58.38
C LEU A 20 5.98 8.62 59.60
N ALA A 21 6.47 9.85 59.76
CA ALA A 21 6.08 10.72 60.85
C ALA A 21 4.66 11.27 60.63
N PRO A 22 3.82 11.41 61.67
CA PRO A 22 2.49 11.96 61.54
C PRO A 22 2.53 13.49 61.45
N THR A 23 1.96 14.05 60.38
CA THR A 23 1.62 15.48 60.31
C THR A 23 0.23 15.70 60.88
N SER A 24 0.15 16.35 62.05
CA SER A 24 -1.12 16.85 62.60
C SER A 24 -1.58 18.11 61.84
N PRO A 25 -2.86 18.18 61.41
CA PRO A 25 -3.55 19.45 61.21
C PRO A 25 -4.34 19.81 62.48
N ASP A 26 -4.17 21.03 62.97
CA ASP A 26 -5.01 21.56 64.05
C ASP A 26 -6.46 21.77 63.59
N ALA A 27 -7.39 21.68 64.54
CA ALA A 27 -8.82 21.62 64.27
C ALA A 27 -9.44 22.97 63.86
N SER A 28 -10.41 22.93 62.93
CA SER A 28 -11.76 23.51 63.11
C SER A 28 -12.50 23.72 61.77
N SER A 29 -13.15 22.67 61.28
CA SER A 29 -14.37 22.82 60.47
C SER A 29 -15.46 21.92 61.06
N ALA A 30 -16.71 22.36 61.01
CA ALA A 30 -17.82 21.67 61.65
C ALA A 30 -17.96 20.24 61.11
N ALA A 31 -18.13 19.27 62.01
CA ALA A 31 -18.56 17.93 61.63
C ALA A 31 -20.01 18.02 61.13
N GLU A 32 -20.18 18.09 59.82
CA GLU A 32 -21.42 17.62 59.22
C GLU A 32 -21.55 16.13 59.53
N ASP A 33 -22.72 15.74 60.03
CA ASP A 33 -23.02 14.37 60.46
C ASP A 33 -23.17 13.50 59.21
N VAL A 34 -22.04 13.07 58.66
CA VAL A 34 -21.99 12.15 57.51
C VAL A 34 -22.59 10.83 57.99
N THR A 35 -23.89 10.67 57.73
CA THR A 35 -24.60 9.42 57.89
C THR A 35 -23.93 8.39 57.01
N THR A 36 -23.05 7.59 57.62
CA THR A 36 -22.41 6.45 56.98
C THR A 36 -23.51 5.49 56.54
N VAL A 37 -23.82 5.51 55.24
CA VAL A 37 -24.63 4.48 54.62
C VAL A 37 -23.91 3.17 54.94
N PRO A 38 -24.55 2.22 55.66
CA PRO A 38 -23.88 0.99 56.04
C PRO A 38 -23.46 0.25 54.76
N GLU A 39 -22.16 0.07 54.58
CA GLU A 39 -21.64 -0.78 53.51
C GLU A 39 -22.33 -2.13 53.61
N LYS A 40 -22.99 -2.55 52.52
CA LYS A 40 -23.58 -3.88 52.45
C LYS A 40 -22.43 -4.88 52.66
N PRO A 41 -22.54 -5.81 53.63
CA PRO A 41 -21.47 -6.75 53.91
C PRO A 41 -21.13 -7.53 52.64
N THR A 42 -19.86 -7.48 52.22
CA THR A 42 -19.36 -8.17 51.04
C THR A 42 -19.50 -9.67 51.25
N VAL A 43 -20.44 -10.29 50.52
CA VAL A 43 -20.63 -11.75 50.57
C VAL A 43 -19.56 -12.39 49.68
N TYR A 44 -18.43 -12.75 50.29
CA TYR A 44 -17.39 -13.50 49.61
C TYR A 44 -17.89 -14.87 49.18
N GLY A 45 -17.67 -15.23 47.91
CA GLY A 45 -17.92 -16.58 47.42
C GLY A 45 -17.02 -17.60 48.12
N SER A 46 -17.55 -18.79 48.41
CA SER A 46 -16.76 -19.89 48.99
C SER A 46 -16.21 -20.79 47.89
N PHE A 47 -14.91 -20.66 47.59
CA PHE A 47 -14.20 -21.60 46.72
C PHE A 47 -13.90 -22.92 47.44
N SER A 48 -13.73 -24.00 46.68
CA SER A 48 -13.16 -25.26 47.21
C SER A 48 -11.68 -25.09 47.54
N GLU A 49 -11.14 -25.98 48.37
CA GLU A 49 -9.70 -26.03 48.68
C GLU A 49 -8.86 -26.18 47.40
N ASP A 50 -9.28 -27.05 46.49
CA ASP A 50 -8.64 -27.27 45.19
C ASP A 50 -8.64 -26.00 44.31
N THR A 51 -9.77 -25.30 44.20
CA THR A 51 -9.86 -24.04 43.45
C THR A 51 -8.98 -22.97 44.08
N LEU A 52 -8.99 -22.82 45.41
CA LEU A 52 -8.15 -21.87 46.11
C LEU A 52 -6.66 -22.16 45.90
N TYR A 53 -6.27 -23.44 45.94
CA TYR A 53 -4.90 -23.89 45.65
C TYR A 53 -4.50 -23.58 44.20
N SER A 54 -5.35 -23.86 43.21
CA SER A 54 -5.10 -23.50 41.80
C SER A 54 -4.95 -21.99 41.61
N LEU A 55 -5.83 -21.17 42.18
CA LEU A 55 -5.78 -19.71 42.05
C LEU A 55 -4.53 -19.10 42.71
N LEU A 56 -4.14 -19.60 43.90
CA LEU A 56 -2.89 -19.20 44.55
C LEU A 56 -1.66 -19.64 43.76
N SER A 57 -1.70 -20.83 43.15
CA SER A 57 -0.64 -21.31 42.26
C SER A 57 -0.53 -20.45 41.00
N ALA A 58 -1.65 -20.02 40.43
CA ALA A 58 -1.71 -19.14 39.27
C ALA A 58 -1.10 -17.75 39.56
N GLU A 59 -1.48 -17.13 40.68
CA GLU A 59 -0.94 -15.83 41.08
C GLU A 59 0.57 -15.91 41.39
N LEU A 60 1.01 -16.96 42.10
CA LEU A 60 2.44 -17.22 42.37
C LEU A 60 3.25 -17.57 41.11
N ALA A 61 2.62 -18.06 40.05
CA ALA A 61 3.22 -18.26 38.74
C ALA A 61 3.33 -16.92 37.99
N GLY A 62 2.25 -16.12 37.96
CA GLY A 62 2.22 -14.79 37.37
C GLY A 62 3.29 -13.86 37.94
N GLN A 63 3.43 -13.80 39.26
CA GLN A 63 4.48 -13.04 39.95
C GLN A 63 5.92 -13.51 39.64
N ARG A 64 6.08 -14.74 39.14
CA ARG A 64 7.36 -15.30 38.66
C ARG A 64 7.52 -15.22 37.14
N ASN A 65 6.68 -14.44 36.47
CA ASN A 65 6.60 -14.31 35.00
C ASN A 65 6.36 -15.65 34.28
N ARG A 66 5.68 -16.61 34.94
CA ARG A 66 5.22 -17.88 34.38
C ARG A 66 3.75 -17.77 33.99
N LEU A 67 3.51 -16.88 33.03
CA LEU A 67 2.17 -16.53 32.55
C LEU A 67 1.49 -17.69 31.82
N ASP A 68 2.27 -18.64 31.29
CA ASP A 68 1.81 -19.91 30.74
C ASP A 68 1.07 -20.76 31.79
N ILE A 69 1.69 -20.97 32.95
CA ILE A 69 1.10 -21.72 34.07
C ILE A 69 -0.03 -20.91 34.72
N ALA A 70 0.12 -19.59 34.81
CA ALA A 70 -0.92 -18.72 35.35
C ALA A 70 -2.20 -18.80 34.50
N LEU A 71 -2.08 -18.68 33.17
CA LEU A 71 -3.20 -18.70 32.24
C LEU A 71 -3.98 -20.01 32.32
N ASP A 72 -3.31 -21.16 32.24
CA ASP A 72 -3.94 -22.49 32.27
C ASP A 72 -4.80 -22.70 33.54
N ASN A 73 -4.24 -22.33 34.70
CA ASN A 73 -4.98 -22.39 35.96
C ASN A 73 -6.13 -21.38 36.01
N TYR A 74 -5.92 -20.13 35.58
CA TYR A 74 -6.97 -19.10 35.60
C TYR A 74 -8.12 -19.43 34.63
N VAL A 75 -7.84 -19.91 33.41
CA VAL A 75 -8.87 -20.36 32.44
C VAL A 75 -9.66 -21.53 33.00
N THR A 76 -8.96 -22.54 33.54
CA THR A 76 -9.61 -23.71 34.17
C THR A 76 -10.53 -23.30 35.30
N GLN A 77 -10.09 -22.41 36.19
CA GLN A 77 -10.92 -21.97 37.31
C GLN A 77 -12.02 -20.98 36.89
N ALA A 78 -11.83 -20.15 35.86
CA ALA A 78 -12.90 -19.31 35.30
C ALA A 78 -14.04 -20.17 34.76
N ILE A 79 -13.73 -21.26 34.06
CA ILE A 79 -14.72 -22.24 33.57
C ILE A 79 -15.44 -22.91 34.75
N ASN A 80 -14.69 -23.42 35.75
CA ASN A 80 -15.25 -24.18 36.87
C ASN A 80 -16.09 -23.34 37.83
N THR A 81 -15.67 -22.11 38.13
CA THR A 81 -16.31 -21.24 39.13
C THR A 81 -17.38 -20.33 38.53
N GLN A 82 -17.28 -19.99 37.23
CA GLN A 82 -18.02 -18.90 36.60
C GLN A 82 -17.84 -17.54 37.30
N ASP A 83 -16.81 -17.39 38.14
CA ASP A 83 -16.54 -16.15 38.88
C ASP A 83 -16.02 -15.05 37.94
N PRO A 84 -16.63 -13.85 37.94
CA PRO A 84 -16.26 -12.79 37.00
C PRO A 84 -14.85 -12.25 37.23
N GLY A 85 -14.35 -12.20 38.47
CA GLY A 85 -12.99 -11.71 38.77
C GLY A 85 -11.90 -12.72 38.38
N VAL A 86 -12.18 -14.02 38.55
CA VAL A 86 -11.32 -15.09 38.02
C VAL A 86 -11.29 -15.04 36.48
N ALA A 87 -12.44 -14.85 35.85
CA ALA A 87 -12.57 -14.75 34.40
C ALA A 87 -11.88 -13.49 33.82
N GLU A 88 -12.02 -12.33 34.45
CA GLU A 88 -11.29 -11.11 34.12
C GLU A 88 -9.77 -11.32 34.19
N ARG A 89 -9.29 -11.92 35.29
CA ARG A 89 -7.86 -12.19 35.49
C ARG A 89 -7.30 -13.14 34.42
N ALA A 90 -8.08 -14.16 34.05
CA ALA A 90 -7.75 -15.06 32.95
C ALA A 90 -7.68 -14.33 31.60
N PHE A 91 -8.70 -13.51 31.29
CA PHE A 91 -8.79 -12.72 30.06
C PHE A 91 -7.58 -11.78 29.88
N ARG A 92 -7.25 -10.99 30.91
CA ARG A 92 -6.11 -10.05 30.86
C ARG A 92 -4.77 -10.74 30.60
N ILE A 93 -4.57 -11.96 31.11
CA ILE A 93 -3.36 -12.74 30.84
C ILE A 93 -3.39 -13.34 29.42
N ALA A 94 -4.56 -13.81 28.98
CA ALA A 94 -4.74 -14.35 27.63
C ALA A 94 -4.47 -13.31 26.55
N GLU A 95 -5.00 -12.09 26.72
CA GLU A 95 -4.78 -10.97 25.80
C GLU A 95 -3.30 -10.55 25.75
N TYR A 96 -2.61 -10.48 26.90
CA TYR A 96 -1.18 -10.18 26.95
C TYR A 96 -0.32 -11.23 26.22
N LEU A 97 -0.74 -12.50 26.23
CA LEU A 97 -0.04 -13.60 25.57
C LEU A 97 -0.46 -13.82 24.10
N GLY A 98 -1.43 -13.08 23.57
CA GLY A 98 -2.01 -13.35 22.24
C GLY A 98 -2.74 -14.69 22.15
N ALA A 99 -3.31 -15.16 23.25
CA ALA A 99 -4.04 -16.44 23.34
C ALA A 99 -5.53 -16.24 23.00
N ASP A 100 -5.82 -15.88 21.74
CA ASP A 100 -7.13 -15.37 21.28
C ASP A 100 -8.34 -16.20 21.73
N GLN A 101 -8.29 -17.53 21.58
CA GLN A 101 -9.38 -18.42 21.98
C GLN A 101 -9.62 -18.39 23.51
N ALA A 102 -8.55 -18.40 24.31
CA ALA A 102 -8.65 -18.32 25.76
C ALA A 102 -9.16 -16.95 26.21
N ALA A 103 -8.77 -15.88 25.50
CA ALA A 103 -9.28 -14.53 25.74
C ALA A 103 -10.79 -14.45 25.45
N LEU A 104 -11.24 -14.99 24.31
CA LEU A 104 -12.65 -15.04 23.93
C LEU A 104 -13.50 -15.85 24.93
N ASP A 105 -13.05 -17.06 25.30
CA ASP A 105 -13.82 -17.92 26.21
C ASP A 105 -13.96 -17.30 27.61
N THR A 106 -12.88 -16.69 28.12
CA THR A 106 -12.88 -16.10 29.48
C THR A 106 -13.61 -14.76 29.53
N VAL A 107 -13.48 -13.89 28.52
CA VAL A 107 -14.22 -12.62 28.48
C VAL A 107 -15.74 -12.85 28.37
N LEU A 108 -16.17 -13.91 27.67
CA LEU A 108 -17.59 -14.28 27.60
C LEU A 108 -18.14 -14.85 28.91
N ILE A 109 -17.29 -15.43 29.77
CA ILE A 109 -17.66 -15.80 31.14
C ILE A 109 -17.76 -14.54 32.01
N TRP A 110 -16.77 -13.64 31.95
CA TRP A 110 -16.77 -12.38 32.69
C TRP A 110 -18.00 -11.52 32.36
N ALA A 111 -18.24 -11.22 31.08
CA ALA A 111 -19.36 -10.38 30.63
C ALA A 111 -20.75 -10.99 30.87
N ARG A 112 -20.86 -12.33 30.97
CA ARG A 112 -22.13 -13.00 31.31
C ARG A 112 -22.43 -12.93 32.80
N ASN A 113 -21.41 -13.09 33.65
CA ASN A 113 -21.57 -13.16 35.11
C ASN A 113 -21.42 -11.78 35.79
N ALA A 114 -20.92 -10.77 35.08
CA ALA A 114 -20.95 -9.35 35.45
C ALA A 114 -21.66 -8.52 34.34
N PRO A 115 -22.99 -8.60 34.21
CA PRO A 115 -23.73 -7.94 33.13
C PRO A 115 -23.70 -6.40 33.20
N ASP A 116 -23.52 -5.84 34.40
CA ASP A 116 -23.44 -4.39 34.65
C ASP A 116 -22.00 -3.83 34.51
N ASP A 117 -21.01 -4.71 34.32
CA ASP A 117 -19.61 -4.34 34.10
C ASP A 117 -19.39 -3.97 32.63
N LEU A 118 -19.23 -2.66 32.38
CA LEU A 118 -19.12 -2.11 31.04
C LEU A 118 -17.78 -2.43 30.36
N ASP A 119 -16.72 -2.63 31.13
CA ASP A 119 -15.42 -3.06 30.59
C ASP A 119 -15.50 -4.53 30.16
N ALA A 120 -16.19 -5.38 30.95
CA ALA A 120 -16.51 -6.75 30.54
C ALA A 120 -17.34 -6.79 29.26
N GLN A 121 -18.42 -6.01 29.16
CA GLN A 121 -19.25 -5.96 27.95
C GLN A 121 -18.44 -5.45 26.74
N ARG A 122 -17.62 -4.39 26.90
CA ARG A 122 -16.79 -3.84 25.81
C ARG A 122 -15.73 -4.84 25.35
N ALA A 123 -15.02 -5.48 26.28
CA ALA A 123 -14.00 -6.47 25.96
C ALA A 123 -14.61 -7.68 25.24
N ALA A 124 -15.78 -8.15 25.67
CA ALA A 124 -16.50 -9.22 24.98
C ALA A 124 -16.89 -8.83 23.54
N ALA A 125 -17.39 -7.60 23.33
CA ALA A 125 -17.68 -7.10 21.98
C ALA A 125 -16.43 -7.08 21.09
N ILE A 126 -15.31 -6.56 21.59
CA ILE A 126 -14.03 -6.47 20.86
C ILE A 126 -13.51 -7.86 20.46
N GLN A 127 -13.49 -8.83 21.39
CA GLN A 127 -13.00 -10.18 21.08
C GLN A 127 -13.94 -10.94 20.13
N LEU A 128 -15.27 -10.76 20.28
CA LEU A 128 -16.24 -11.32 19.33
C LEU A 128 -16.01 -10.78 17.91
N ALA A 129 -15.74 -9.49 17.75
CA ALA A 129 -15.45 -8.89 16.44
C ALA A 129 -14.14 -9.41 15.83
N ARG A 130 -13.06 -9.53 16.62
CA ARG A 130 -11.81 -10.19 16.18
C ARG A 130 -12.04 -11.63 15.71
N SER A 131 -13.01 -12.34 16.31
CA SER A 131 -13.42 -13.69 15.88
C SER A 131 -14.41 -13.73 14.70
N GLY A 132 -14.72 -12.59 14.06
CA GLY A 132 -15.69 -12.47 12.97
C GLY A 132 -17.17 -12.52 13.40
N ARG A 133 -17.46 -12.56 14.70
CA ARG A 133 -18.82 -12.72 15.26
C ARG A 133 -19.50 -11.37 15.50
N TYR A 134 -19.73 -10.62 14.44
CA TYR A 134 -20.22 -9.24 14.51
C TYR A 134 -21.62 -9.08 15.12
N ASP A 135 -22.57 -9.98 14.85
CA ASP A 135 -23.91 -9.87 15.43
C ASP A 135 -23.89 -10.05 16.96
N ASP A 136 -23.14 -11.03 17.46
CA ASP A 136 -22.91 -11.21 18.91
C ASP A 136 -22.18 -9.99 19.49
N SER A 137 -21.14 -9.51 18.80
CA SER A 137 -20.35 -8.35 19.21
C SER A 137 -21.23 -7.10 19.39
N MET A 138 -22.08 -6.81 18.40
CA MET A 138 -23.01 -5.69 18.45
C MET A 138 -24.03 -5.82 19.59
N ALA A 139 -24.44 -7.03 19.96
CA ALA A 139 -25.32 -7.24 21.12
C ALA A 139 -24.65 -6.91 22.47
N TYR A 140 -23.32 -7.05 22.59
CA TYR A 140 -22.57 -6.59 23.76
C TYR A 140 -22.31 -5.08 23.71
N MET A 141 -21.90 -4.53 22.56
CA MET A 141 -21.63 -3.08 22.42
C MET A 141 -22.90 -2.23 22.57
N GLU A 142 -24.07 -2.72 22.14
CA GLU A 142 -25.36 -2.03 22.34
C GLU A 142 -25.69 -1.86 23.83
N LYS A 143 -25.25 -2.76 24.73
CA LYS A 143 -25.40 -2.59 26.19
C LYS A 143 -24.49 -1.48 26.73
N VAL A 144 -23.23 -1.44 26.29
CA VAL A 144 -22.27 -0.38 26.67
C VAL A 144 -22.82 0.99 26.27
N LEU A 145 -23.37 1.09 25.05
CA LEU A 145 -24.04 2.29 24.53
C LEU A 145 -25.26 2.68 25.39
N GLN A 146 -26.14 1.73 25.71
CA GLN A 146 -27.33 1.97 26.54
C GLN A 146 -26.96 2.46 27.96
N ALA A 147 -25.87 1.94 28.53
CA ALA A 147 -25.33 2.37 29.81
C ALA A 147 -24.52 3.69 29.75
N LYS A 148 -24.35 4.28 28.55
CA LYS A 148 -23.51 5.45 28.29
C LYS A 148 -22.03 5.25 28.66
N GLY A 149 -21.55 4.01 28.57
CA GLY A 149 -20.12 3.72 28.60
C GLY A 149 -19.45 4.14 27.29
N ASP A 150 -18.12 4.25 27.31
CA ASP A 150 -17.33 4.51 26.10
C ASP A 150 -17.40 3.32 25.12
N THR A 151 -17.74 3.59 23.85
CA THR A 151 -18.02 2.57 22.83
C THR A 151 -17.05 2.63 21.65
N HIS A 152 -16.19 1.63 21.52
CA HIS A 152 -15.17 1.55 20.45
C HIS A 152 -15.77 1.03 19.13
N PHE A 153 -16.74 1.76 18.57
CA PHE A 153 -17.38 1.44 17.28
C PHE A 153 -16.44 1.62 16.08
N ASP A 154 -15.42 2.46 16.21
CA ASP A 154 -14.31 2.57 15.28
C ASP A 154 -13.50 1.26 15.20
N PHE A 155 -13.19 0.64 16.33
CA PHE A 155 -12.52 -0.66 16.36
C PHE A 155 -13.38 -1.75 15.68
N LEU A 156 -14.69 -1.72 15.89
CA LEU A 156 -15.62 -2.63 15.22
C LEU A 156 -15.58 -2.47 13.70
N ALA A 157 -15.58 -1.24 13.20
CA ALA A 157 -15.44 -0.96 11.77
C ALA A 157 -14.06 -1.35 11.22
N LEU A 158 -12.97 -1.11 11.98
CA LEU A 158 -11.61 -1.46 11.56
C LEU A 158 -11.38 -2.98 11.53
N SER A 159 -11.92 -3.74 12.48
CA SER A 159 -11.80 -5.21 12.50
C SER A 159 -12.50 -5.89 11.32
N ALA A 160 -13.47 -5.22 10.69
CA ALA A 160 -14.17 -5.72 9.50
C ALA A 160 -13.40 -5.54 8.18
N LEU A 161 -12.25 -4.84 8.17
CA LEU A 161 -11.50 -4.48 6.96
C LEU A 161 -11.15 -5.68 6.05
N GLU A 162 -10.77 -6.81 6.64
CA GLU A 162 -10.35 -8.02 5.91
C GLU A 162 -11.50 -9.03 5.72
N THR A 163 -12.74 -8.65 6.06
CA THR A 163 -13.91 -9.53 5.95
C THR A 163 -14.62 -9.43 4.60
N ASP A 164 -15.36 -10.47 4.26
CA ASP A 164 -16.10 -10.54 3.01
C ASP A 164 -17.20 -9.45 2.94
N PRO A 165 -17.64 -9.05 1.73
CA PRO A 165 -18.64 -8.01 1.56
C PRO A 165 -20.01 -8.30 2.20
N GLU A 166 -20.41 -9.56 2.37
CA GLU A 166 -21.69 -9.89 3.01
C GLU A 166 -21.62 -9.64 4.52
N THR A 167 -20.51 -10.01 5.15
CA THR A 167 -20.19 -9.73 6.56
C THR A 167 -20.15 -8.22 6.83
N ARG A 168 -19.44 -7.44 5.99
CA ARG A 168 -19.41 -5.96 6.10
C ARG A 168 -20.78 -5.33 5.94
N ALA A 169 -21.56 -5.76 4.94
CA ALA A 169 -22.94 -5.30 4.75
C ALA A 169 -23.88 -5.70 5.91
N GLY A 170 -23.62 -6.81 6.59
CA GLY A 170 -24.30 -7.20 7.83
C GLY A 170 -24.01 -6.24 8.97
N LEU A 171 -22.73 -5.94 9.21
CA LEU A 171 -22.31 -4.97 10.22
C LEU A 171 -22.86 -3.56 9.93
N GLN A 172 -22.81 -3.11 8.67
CA GLN A 172 -23.36 -1.81 8.25
C GLN A 172 -24.86 -1.67 8.58
N LYS A 173 -25.67 -2.72 8.39
CA LYS A 173 -27.09 -2.74 8.79
C LYS A 173 -27.28 -2.65 10.31
N ASN A 174 -26.37 -3.23 11.10
CA ASN A 174 -26.38 -3.09 12.56
C ASN A 174 -26.07 -1.64 12.99
N PHE A 175 -25.09 -0.98 12.34
CA PHE A 175 -24.83 0.45 12.51
C PHE A 175 -26.04 1.32 12.15
N ASP A 176 -26.68 1.07 11.00
CA ASP A 176 -27.90 1.77 10.58
C ASP A 176 -29.02 1.67 11.63
N ARG A 177 -29.26 0.45 12.16
CA ARG A 177 -30.26 0.20 13.20
C ARG A 177 -29.99 1.01 14.47
N LEU A 178 -28.73 1.15 14.86
CA LEU A 178 -28.34 1.94 16.04
C LEU A 178 -28.44 3.44 15.79
N LEU A 179 -28.02 3.93 14.62
CA LEU A 179 -28.13 5.36 14.26
C LEU A 179 -29.58 5.84 14.16
N VAL A 180 -30.54 4.98 13.81
CA VAL A 180 -31.98 5.32 13.89
C VAL A 180 -32.44 5.59 15.34
N ARG A 181 -31.79 5.01 16.35
CA ARG A 181 -32.08 5.21 17.77
C ARG A 181 -31.19 6.27 18.43
N HIS A 182 -29.97 6.44 17.91
CA HIS A 182 -28.91 7.29 18.42
C HIS A 182 -28.32 8.13 17.27
N PRO A 183 -29.11 9.05 16.65
CA PRO A 183 -28.72 9.74 15.42
C PRO A 183 -27.55 10.71 15.59
N ASP A 184 -27.31 11.17 16.82
CA ASP A 184 -26.27 12.14 17.19
C ASP A 184 -25.13 11.45 18.00
N ASN A 185 -24.82 10.18 17.70
CA ASN A 185 -23.70 9.47 18.33
C ASN A 185 -22.48 9.43 17.40
N ASP A 186 -21.47 10.25 17.73
CA ASP A 186 -20.32 10.50 16.87
C ASP A 186 -19.47 9.24 16.62
N GLN A 187 -19.34 8.35 17.61
CA GLN A 187 -18.64 7.06 17.48
C GLN A 187 -19.33 6.12 16.47
N LEU A 188 -20.66 6.05 16.46
CA LEU A 188 -21.43 5.29 15.46
C LEU A 188 -21.36 5.92 14.07
N ILE A 189 -21.44 7.25 13.98
CA ILE A 189 -21.31 8.00 12.72
C ILE A 189 -19.93 7.74 12.09
N PHE A 190 -18.86 7.85 12.90
CA PHE A 190 -17.49 7.63 12.48
C PHE A 190 -17.22 6.16 12.08
N GLY A 191 -17.67 5.20 12.89
CA GLY A 191 -17.55 3.77 12.56
C GLY A 191 -18.32 3.40 11.27
N LYS A 192 -19.51 3.96 11.05
CA LYS A 192 -20.23 3.80 9.78
C LYS A 192 -19.48 4.43 8.60
N ALA A 193 -18.93 5.63 8.76
CA ALA A 193 -18.16 6.28 7.70
C ALA A 193 -16.90 5.47 7.33
N LEU A 194 -16.25 4.82 8.30
CA LEU A 194 -15.15 3.87 8.04
C LEU A 194 -15.60 2.67 7.21
N LEU A 195 -16.72 2.02 7.57
CA LEU A 195 -17.28 0.90 6.79
C LEU A 195 -17.62 1.33 5.35
N MET A 196 -18.27 2.48 5.18
CA MET A 196 -18.59 3.02 3.86
C MET A 196 -17.33 3.30 3.03
N GLN A 197 -16.25 3.78 3.65
CA GLN A 197 -14.94 3.94 2.99
C GLN A 197 -14.31 2.60 2.59
N GLN A 198 -14.51 1.52 3.36
CA GLN A 198 -14.01 0.19 3.02
C GLN A 198 -14.79 -0.47 1.88
N ASP A 199 -16.08 -0.15 1.74
CA ASP A 199 -16.96 -0.60 0.65
C ASP A 199 -16.89 0.32 -0.60
N ASP A 200 -15.82 1.10 -0.74
CA ASP A 200 -15.57 2.10 -1.80
C ASP A 200 -16.61 3.24 -1.94
N ASP A 201 -17.59 3.35 -1.02
CA ASP A 201 -18.54 4.47 -0.95
C ASP A 201 -17.95 5.70 -0.22
N ALA A 202 -16.83 6.21 -0.76
CA ALA A 202 -16.19 7.41 -0.26
C ALA A 202 -17.11 8.65 -0.31
N ALA A 203 -18.00 8.73 -1.31
CA ALA A 203 -18.94 9.84 -1.48
C ALA A 203 -20.04 9.83 -0.40
N GLY A 204 -20.62 8.67 -0.09
CA GLY A 204 -21.57 8.50 1.00
C GLY A 204 -20.93 8.68 2.37
N ALA A 205 -19.73 8.13 2.58
CA ALA A 205 -18.95 8.31 3.81
C ALA A 205 -18.68 9.80 4.09
N LEU A 206 -18.24 10.55 3.07
CA LEU A 206 -18.01 11.99 3.19
C LEU A 206 -19.31 12.72 3.53
N LYS A 207 -20.38 12.46 2.78
CA LYS A 207 -21.69 13.09 3.01
C LYS A 207 -22.20 12.86 4.44
N LEU A 208 -22.00 11.67 5.00
CA LEU A 208 -22.37 11.36 6.38
C LEU A 208 -21.62 12.25 7.39
N LEU A 209 -20.29 12.37 7.25
CA LEU A 209 -19.45 13.24 8.09
C LEU A 209 -19.69 14.74 7.86
N GLU A 210 -20.25 15.14 6.71
CA GLU A 210 -20.63 16.53 6.43
C GLU A 210 -21.99 16.89 7.02
N GLN A 211 -22.91 15.92 7.13
CA GLN A 211 -24.21 16.09 7.77
C GLN A 211 -24.11 16.06 9.31
N HIS A 212 -23.12 15.33 9.84
CA HIS A 212 -22.83 15.21 11.26
C HIS A 212 -21.38 15.66 11.54
N PRO A 213 -21.12 16.98 11.63
CA PRO A 213 -19.78 17.49 11.87
C PRO A 213 -19.29 17.09 13.28
N PRO A 214 -18.03 16.62 13.41
CA PRO A 214 -17.47 16.15 14.68
C PRO A 214 -17.39 17.25 15.74
N GLN A 215 -17.43 16.86 17.01
CA GLN A 215 -17.35 17.79 18.14
C GLN A 215 -15.94 18.36 18.34
N ASP A 216 -15.84 19.50 19.04
CA ASP A 216 -14.56 20.14 19.34
C ASP A 216 -13.66 19.19 20.16
N GLY A 217 -12.55 18.75 19.54
CA GLY A 217 -11.60 17.77 20.10
C GLY A 217 -11.54 16.43 19.37
N GLU A 218 -12.52 16.12 18.50
CA GLU A 218 -12.55 14.84 17.77
C GLU A 218 -11.67 14.86 16.50
N ILE A 219 -10.41 14.44 16.65
CA ILE A 219 -9.43 14.47 15.56
C ILE A 219 -9.66 13.36 14.51
N ALA A 220 -10.09 12.16 14.91
CA ALA A 220 -10.16 11.01 14.00
C ALA A 220 -11.21 11.15 12.87
N PRO A 221 -12.44 11.65 13.10
CA PRO A 221 -13.40 11.91 12.02
C PRO A 221 -12.92 13.01 11.07
N ILE A 222 -12.18 14.01 11.56
CA ILE A 222 -11.59 15.08 10.74
C ILE A 222 -10.51 14.53 9.80
N LEU A 223 -9.62 13.66 10.31
CA LEU A 223 -8.61 12.97 9.49
C LEU A 223 -9.22 12.00 8.47
N LEU A 224 -10.36 11.38 8.77
CA LEU A 224 -11.11 10.58 7.80
C LEU A 224 -11.75 11.47 6.73
N ARG A 225 -12.44 12.55 7.13
CA ARG A 225 -13.06 13.51 6.20
C ARG A 225 -12.02 14.12 5.24
N ALA A 226 -10.83 14.45 5.72
CA ALA A 226 -9.73 14.92 4.88
C ALA A 226 -9.33 13.88 3.82
N ARG A 227 -9.10 12.62 4.21
CA ARG A 227 -8.76 11.52 3.28
C ARG A 227 -9.85 11.24 2.25
N LEU A 228 -11.12 11.32 2.66
CA LEU A 228 -12.28 11.17 1.76
C LEU A 228 -12.39 12.32 0.75
N LEU A 229 -12.07 13.55 1.16
CA LEU A 229 -11.97 14.69 0.25
C LEU A 229 -10.81 14.51 -0.74
N GLN A 230 -9.66 14.00 -0.29
CA GLN A 230 -8.52 13.68 -1.16
C GLN A 230 -8.88 12.61 -2.21
N SER A 231 -9.46 11.48 -1.80
CA SER A 231 -9.85 10.39 -2.73
C SER A 231 -10.93 10.80 -3.75
N LEU A 232 -11.69 11.86 -3.47
CA LEU A 232 -12.71 12.43 -4.36
C LEU A 232 -12.19 13.61 -5.19
N ASN A 233 -10.87 13.87 -5.22
CA ASN A 233 -10.24 15.02 -5.88
C ASN A 233 -10.75 16.40 -5.38
N ARG A 234 -11.16 16.47 -4.11
CA ARG A 234 -11.65 17.67 -3.40
C ARG A 234 -10.69 18.12 -2.28
N GLY A 235 -9.40 17.80 -2.38
CA GLY A 235 -8.39 18.05 -1.35
C GLY A 235 -8.27 19.52 -0.91
N ASP A 236 -8.52 20.46 -1.82
CA ASP A 236 -8.57 21.90 -1.50
C ASP A 236 -9.59 22.27 -0.40
N GLU A 237 -10.67 21.52 -0.24
CA GLU A 237 -11.66 21.71 0.83
C GLU A 237 -11.18 21.18 2.19
N ALA A 238 -10.24 20.22 2.19
CA ALA A 238 -9.66 19.67 3.41
C ALA A 238 -8.62 20.61 4.05
N LEU A 239 -7.90 21.40 3.25
CA LEU A 239 -6.87 22.32 3.72
C LEU A 239 -7.34 23.31 4.81
N PRO A 240 -8.44 24.09 4.67
CA PRO A 240 -8.88 25.01 5.72
C PRO A 240 -9.39 24.28 6.98
N LEU A 241 -9.97 23.08 6.82
CA LEU A 241 -10.42 22.24 7.93
C LEU A 241 -9.22 21.77 8.77
N LEU A 242 -8.25 21.11 8.12
CA LEU A 242 -7.01 20.64 8.75
C LEU A 242 -6.23 21.80 9.39
N GLN A 243 -6.10 22.93 8.70
CA GLN A 243 -5.41 24.11 9.22
C GLN A 243 -6.10 24.69 10.47
N LYS A 244 -7.44 24.68 10.54
CA LYS A 244 -8.15 25.07 11.77
C LYS A 244 -7.82 24.10 12.89
N THR A 245 -8.09 22.81 12.69
CA THR A 245 -7.93 21.78 13.74
C THR A 245 -6.50 21.67 14.25
N MET A 246 -5.49 21.88 13.39
CA MET A 246 -4.07 21.90 13.77
C MET A 246 -3.68 23.13 14.62
N ARG A 247 -4.35 24.28 14.48
CA ARG A 247 -4.13 25.43 15.39
C ARG A 247 -4.68 25.13 16.79
N ASP A 248 -5.80 24.41 16.85
CA ASP A 248 -6.45 24.04 18.09
C ASP A 248 -5.73 22.84 18.77
N ASN A 249 -4.99 22.03 17.99
CA ASN A 249 -4.25 20.83 18.43
C ASN A 249 -2.82 20.80 17.82
N PRO A 250 -1.92 21.72 18.23
CA PRO A 250 -0.61 21.89 17.58
C PRO A 250 0.35 20.70 17.75
N ASP A 251 0.14 19.88 18.77
CA ASP A 251 1.01 18.74 19.11
C ASP A 251 0.54 17.39 18.50
N ASP A 252 -0.53 17.36 17.70
CA ASP A 252 -0.92 16.13 16.99
C ASP A 252 -0.21 16.00 15.64
N LYS A 253 0.87 15.20 15.62
CA LYS A 253 1.64 14.86 14.41
C LYS A 253 0.77 14.46 13.21
N ARG A 254 -0.35 13.76 13.43
CA ARG A 254 -1.20 13.23 12.35
C ARG A 254 -1.87 14.35 11.57
N LEU A 255 -2.35 15.40 12.27
CA LEU A 255 -2.95 16.57 11.62
C LEU A 255 -1.95 17.29 10.72
N GLY A 256 -0.74 17.55 11.23
CA GLY A 256 0.32 18.19 10.46
C GLY A 256 0.76 17.35 9.27
N LEU A 257 0.93 16.04 9.45
CA LEU A 257 1.32 15.11 8.38
C LEU A 257 0.24 14.99 7.29
N THR A 258 -1.04 14.87 7.66
CA THR A 258 -2.14 14.86 6.69
C THR A 258 -2.21 16.20 5.95
N TYR A 259 -2.10 17.34 6.64
CA TYR A 259 -2.07 18.66 6.02
C TYR A 259 -0.90 18.82 5.03
N ALA A 260 0.30 18.39 5.40
CA ALA A 260 1.48 18.43 4.52
C ALA A 260 1.30 17.55 3.28
N ARG A 261 0.73 16.34 3.42
CA ARG A 261 0.42 15.44 2.29
C ARG A 261 -0.66 16.02 1.37
N THR A 262 -1.75 16.56 1.91
CA THR A 262 -2.77 17.25 1.11
C THR A 262 -2.19 18.44 0.34
N LEU A 263 -1.23 19.19 0.92
CA LEU A 263 -0.54 20.25 0.18
C LEU A 263 0.28 19.73 -1.00
N VAL A 264 0.95 18.58 -0.89
CA VAL A 264 1.67 17.94 -2.01
C VAL A 264 0.68 17.55 -3.12
N GLU A 265 -0.41 16.86 -2.77
CA GLU A 265 -1.42 16.40 -3.74
C GLU A 265 -2.12 17.57 -4.47
N GLN A 266 -2.32 18.71 -3.80
CA GLN A 266 -2.87 19.92 -4.43
C GLN A 266 -1.80 20.76 -5.16
N ASN A 267 -0.60 20.20 -5.40
CA ASN A 267 0.54 20.85 -6.06
C ASN A 267 1.01 22.15 -5.39
N ARG A 268 0.87 22.26 -4.06
CA ARG A 268 1.28 23.42 -3.24
C ARG A 268 2.62 23.14 -2.57
N ILE A 269 3.60 22.71 -3.36
CA ILE A 269 4.83 22.06 -2.86
C ILE A 269 5.66 23.00 -1.95
N ASP A 270 5.72 24.30 -2.23
CA ASP A 270 6.35 25.29 -1.33
C ASP A 270 5.73 25.31 0.08
N GLN A 271 4.40 25.22 0.16
CA GLN A 271 3.68 25.19 1.43
C GLN A 271 3.90 23.85 2.14
N ALA A 272 3.95 22.75 1.38
CA ALA A 272 4.30 21.43 1.92
C ALA A 272 5.72 21.43 2.53
N LYS A 273 6.72 22.03 1.85
CA LYS A 273 8.10 22.13 2.39
C LYS A 273 8.13 22.81 3.76
N VAL A 274 7.42 23.94 3.90
CA VAL A 274 7.33 24.66 5.19
C VAL A 274 6.70 23.79 6.29
N GLN A 275 5.67 23.00 5.98
CA GLN A 275 5.03 22.13 6.97
C GLN A 275 5.89 20.91 7.33
N PHE A 276 6.50 20.24 6.34
CA PHE A 276 7.44 19.15 6.61
C PHE A 276 8.67 19.62 7.41
N ALA A 277 9.21 20.81 7.13
CA ALA A 277 10.29 21.40 7.93
C ALA A 277 9.84 21.69 9.38
N SER A 278 8.62 22.20 9.58
CA SER A 278 8.04 22.37 10.92
C SER A 278 7.88 21.03 11.66
N LEU A 279 7.45 19.98 10.95
CA LEU A 279 7.29 18.65 11.52
C LEU A 279 8.64 18.03 11.90
N VAL A 280 9.67 18.12 11.05
CA VAL A 280 11.03 17.66 11.39
C VAL A 280 11.60 18.44 12.59
N GLN A 281 11.30 19.73 12.71
CA GLN A 281 11.72 20.52 13.89
C GLN A 281 11.01 20.08 15.19
N GLN A 282 9.73 19.70 15.12
CA GLN A 282 8.95 19.23 16.27
C GLN A 282 9.31 17.78 16.66
N TYR A 283 9.59 16.93 15.67
CA TYR A 283 9.87 15.50 15.81
C TYR A 283 11.24 15.16 15.21
N PRO A 284 12.36 15.64 15.79
CA PRO A 284 13.69 15.56 15.16
C PRO A 284 14.23 14.14 14.96
N GLU A 285 13.74 13.17 15.75
CA GLU A 285 14.10 11.75 15.65
C GLU A 285 13.24 10.96 14.66
N ASP A 286 12.31 11.59 13.96
CA ASP A 286 11.38 10.92 13.06
C ASP A 286 11.89 10.98 11.62
N ASP A 287 12.68 9.97 11.24
CA ASP A 287 13.39 9.97 9.96
C ASP A 287 12.48 9.82 8.73
N GLU A 288 11.27 9.27 8.88
CA GLU A 288 10.22 9.29 7.87
C GLU A 288 9.79 10.73 7.49
N LEU A 289 9.73 11.65 8.47
CA LEU A 289 9.47 13.07 8.20
C LEU A 289 10.66 13.74 7.49
N ARG A 290 11.89 13.39 7.88
CA ARG A 290 13.13 13.90 7.25
C ARG A 290 13.24 13.42 5.80
N PHE A 291 12.93 12.15 5.53
CA PHE A 291 12.87 11.60 4.18
C PHE A 291 11.74 12.23 3.35
N SER A 292 10.55 12.38 3.93
CA SER A 292 9.44 13.11 3.27
C SER A 292 9.83 14.55 2.89
N LEU A 293 10.55 15.26 3.77
CA LEU A 293 11.07 16.61 3.49
C LEU A 293 12.12 16.60 2.37
N ALA A 294 13.04 15.63 2.37
CA ALA A 294 14.04 15.47 1.32
C ALA A 294 13.38 15.26 -0.07
N LEU A 295 12.36 14.40 -0.15
CA LEU A 295 11.58 14.17 -1.37
C LEU A 295 10.86 15.45 -1.85
N VAL A 296 10.28 16.23 -0.93
CA VAL A 296 9.66 17.53 -1.26
C VAL A 296 10.71 18.55 -1.76
N CYS A 297 11.93 18.54 -1.22
CA CYS A 297 13.03 19.35 -1.74
C CYS A 297 13.48 18.91 -3.16
N LEU A 298 13.48 17.61 -3.47
CA LEU A 298 13.77 17.10 -4.81
C LEU A 298 12.75 17.59 -5.84
N GLU A 299 11.45 17.52 -5.52
CA GLU A 299 10.37 17.99 -6.40
C GLU A 299 10.48 19.50 -6.69
N LEU A 300 10.83 20.29 -5.67
CA LEU A 300 11.12 21.73 -5.81
C LEU A 300 12.45 22.04 -6.52
N LYS A 301 13.25 21.02 -6.86
CA LYS A 301 14.62 21.17 -7.38
C LYS A 301 15.56 21.95 -6.45
N SER A 302 15.25 21.93 -5.14
CA SER A 302 16.09 22.42 -4.04
C SER A 302 17.21 21.41 -3.75
N TRP A 303 18.10 21.21 -4.74
CA TRP A 303 19.11 20.15 -4.73
C TRP A 303 20.00 20.16 -3.49
N ASP A 304 20.47 21.34 -3.07
CA ASP A 304 21.40 21.49 -1.95
C ASP A 304 20.71 21.20 -0.59
N GLU A 305 19.42 21.55 -0.45
CA GLU A 305 18.62 21.20 0.73
C GLU A 305 18.30 19.70 0.77
N ALA A 306 17.94 19.12 -0.39
CA ALA A 306 17.68 17.69 -0.52
C ALA A 306 18.94 16.87 -0.18
N GLU A 307 20.09 17.22 -0.76
CA GLU A 307 21.38 16.57 -0.48
C GLU A 307 21.73 16.60 1.01
N GLY A 308 21.50 17.73 1.70
CA GLY A 308 21.69 17.83 3.14
C GLY A 308 20.84 16.83 3.93
N TYR A 309 19.53 16.78 3.68
CA TYR A 309 18.63 15.85 4.38
C TYR A 309 18.89 14.37 4.02
N LEU A 310 19.29 14.07 2.79
CA LEU A 310 19.66 12.71 2.37
C LEU A 310 20.97 12.26 3.02
N GLN A 311 21.95 13.15 3.21
CA GLN A 311 23.16 12.85 3.96
C GLN A 311 22.87 12.66 5.46
N GLU A 312 22.00 13.48 6.07
CA GLU A 312 21.55 13.28 7.46
C GLU A 312 20.92 11.90 7.68
N LEU A 313 20.17 11.39 6.69
CA LEU A 313 19.54 10.06 6.74
C LEU A 313 20.59 8.93 6.71
N ILE A 314 21.59 9.04 5.82
CA ILE A 314 22.72 8.10 5.77
C ILE A 314 23.51 8.11 7.09
N ASP A 315 23.82 9.30 7.62
CA ASP A 315 24.54 9.46 8.89
C ASP A 315 23.76 8.91 10.11
N ARG A 316 22.44 8.73 9.96
CA ARG A 316 21.51 8.19 10.97
C ARG A 316 21.13 6.72 10.75
N ASP A 317 21.70 6.05 9.75
CA ASP A 317 21.41 4.64 9.40
C ASP A 317 19.91 4.40 9.09
N SER A 318 19.27 5.37 8.42
CA SER A 318 17.84 5.35 8.10
C SER A 318 17.59 5.72 6.64
N HIS A 319 16.71 4.98 5.95
CA HIS A 319 16.45 5.13 4.50
C HIS A 319 17.73 5.17 3.62
N VAL A 320 18.82 4.50 4.03
CA VAL A 320 20.16 4.62 3.43
C VAL A 320 20.17 4.36 1.91
N ASP A 321 19.51 3.29 1.47
CA ASP A 321 19.38 2.93 0.05
C ASP A 321 18.60 3.98 -0.75
N SER A 322 17.46 4.42 -0.22
CA SER A 322 16.64 5.46 -0.83
C SER A 322 17.37 6.81 -0.86
N ALA A 323 18.22 7.08 0.13
CA ALA A 323 19.07 8.26 0.18
C ALA A 323 20.14 8.22 -0.92
N HIS A 324 20.88 7.12 -1.04
CA HIS A 324 21.85 6.91 -2.12
C HIS A 324 21.21 6.94 -3.51
N LEU A 325 20.03 6.33 -3.70
CA LEU A 325 19.29 6.42 -4.97
C LEU A 325 18.97 7.89 -5.33
N ASN A 326 18.49 8.69 -4.38
CA ASN A 326 18.12 10.08 -4.65
C ASN A 326 19.34 11.03 -4.76
N LEU A 327 20.43 10.78 -4.05
CA LEU A 327 21.71 11.46 -4.28
C LEU A 327 22.27 11.16 -5.67
N GLY A 328 22.10 9.92 -6.17
CA GLY A 328 22.42 9.57 -7.55
C GLY A 328 21.62 10.39 -8.58
N ARG A 329 20.32 10.59 -8.32
CA ARG A 329 19.44 11.44 -9.15
C ARG A 329 19.87 12.91 -9.13
N ILE A 330 20.23 13.46 -7.97
CA ILE A 330 20.77 14.83 -7.85
C ILE A 330 22.05 14.98 -8.67
N ALA A 331 22.96 13.99 -8.63
CA ALA A 331 24.18 14.01 -9.42
C ALA A 331 23.90 13.98 -10.94
N GLU A 332 22.89 13.22 -11.39
CA GLU A 332 22.45 13.25 -12.79
C GLU A 332 21.85 14.61 -13.22
N GLU A 333 20.99 15.23 -12.41
CA GLU A 333 20.45 16.58 -12.70
C GLU A 333 21.56 17.66 -12.71
N ARG A 334 22.64 17.45 -11.95
CA ARG A 334 23.87 18.28 -11.98
C ARG A 334 24.83 17.91 -13.13
N ASN A 335 24.49 16.94 -13.97
CA ASN A 335 25.31 16.41 -15.06
C ASN A 335 26.69 15.87 -14.58
N ASP A 336 26.73 15.26 -13.40
CA ASP A 336 27.86 14.47 -12.89
C ASP A 336 27.56 12.96 -12.96
N PRO A 337 27.82 12.31 -14.11
CA PRO A 337 27.60 10.88 -14.26
C PRO A 337 28.53 10.02 -13.40
N GLN A 338 29.66 10.54 -12.89
CA GLN A 338 30.56 9.74 -12.04
C GLN A 338 30.08 9.77 -10.58
N GLY A 339 29.68 10.93 -10.07
CA GLY A 339 29.01 11.06 -8.77
C GLY A 339 27.75 10.19 -8.71
N ALA A 340 26.93 10.21 -9.77
CA ALA A 340 25.75 9.35 -9.88
C ALA A 340 26.10 7.85 -9.79
N LEU A 341 27.10 7.39 -10.56
CA LEU A 341 27.54 5.99 -10.52
C LEU A 341 28.12 5.57 -9.16
N ILE A 342 28.73 6.48 -8.41
CA ILE A 342 29.21 6.21 -7.04
C ILE A 342 28.01 6.01 -6.11
N GLN A 343 27.05 6.94 -6.11
CA GLN A 343 25.89 6.88 -5.23
C GLN A 343 25.03 5.64 -5.52
N TYR A 344 24.70 5.36 -6.79
CA TYR A 344 23.94 4.17 -7.15
C TYR A 344 24.66 2.85 -6.85
N ALA A 345 25.99 2.85 -6.70
CA ALA A 345 26.76 1.65 -6.33
C ALA A 345 26.76 1.35 -4.82
N LEU A 346 26.23 2.27 -4.00
CA LEU A 346 26.06 2.11 -2.56
C LEU A 346 24.66 1.62 -2.17
N VAL A 347 23.75 1.46 -3.13
CA VAL A 347 22.40 0.90 -2.92
C VAL A 347 22.48 -0.63 -2.80
N GLU A 348 22.11 -1.15 -1.65
CA GLU A 348 22.09 -2.58 -1.32
C GLU A 348 20.82 -3.29 -1.86
N PRO A 349 20.76 -4.64 -1.86
CA PRO A 349 19.60 -5.39 -2.32
C PRO A 349 18.33 -5.09 -1.52
N GLY A 350 17.31 -4.59 -2.20
CA GLY A 350 16.05 -4.15 -1.62
C GLY A 350 15.12 -3.55 -2.67
N ASN A 351 14.23 -2.64 -2.26
CA ASN A 351 13.28 -1.99 -3.16
C ASN A 351 13.95 -1.05 -4.17
N ASP A 352 15.00 -0.34 -3.76
CA ASP A 352 15.70 0.66 -4.59
C ASP A 352 16.82 0.06 -5.46
N TYR A 353 17.16 -1.23 -5.27
CA TYR A 353 18.27 -1.91 -5.95
C TYR A 353 18.13 -1.96 -7.47
N LEU A 354 17.02 -2.50 -7.98
CA LEU A 354 16.79 -2.58 -9.43
C LEU A 354 16.69 -1.18 -10.09
N PRO A 355 15.99 -0.18 -9.50
CA PRO A 355 16.09 1.20 -9.94
C PRO A 355 17.53 1.72 -10.04
N ALA A 356 18.38 1.48 -9.03
CA ALA A 356 19.78 1.92 -9.06
C ALA A 356 20.59 1.21 -10.16
N GLN A 357 20.40 -0.10 -10.34
CA GLN A 357 21.08 -0.88 -11.40
C GLN A 357 20.68 -0.42 -12.81
N LEU A 358 19.40 -0.08 -13.03
CA LEU A 358 18.92 0.51 -14.28
C LEU A 358 19.60 1.86 -14.55
N ARG A 359 19.64 2.78 -13.57
CA ARG A 359 20.32 4.08 -13.75
C ARG A 359 21.82 3.92 -14.00
N GLN A 360 22.50 2.99 -13.33
CA GLN A 360 23.91 2.67 -13.64
C GLN A 360 24.08 2.19 -15.09
N ALA A 361 23.21 1.27 -15.55
CA ALA A 361 23.26 0.73 -16.90
C ALA A 361 23.05 1.83 -17.95
N ASP A 362 22.04 2.67 -17.77
CA ASP A 362 21.71 3.80 -18.64
C ASP A 362 22.88 4.79 -18.72
N ILE A 363 23.41 5.26 -17.59
CA ILE A 363 24.56 6.17 -17.56
C ILE A 363 25.75 5.57 -18.31
N LEU A 364 26.11 4.32 -18.03
CA LEU A 364 27.28 3.68 -18.65
C LEU A 364 27.08 3.46 -20.15
N ILE A 365 25.91 2.98 -20.59
CA ILE A 365 25.67 2.66 -22.00
C ILE A 365 25.52 3.95 -22.83
N ASN A 366 24.81 4.96 -22.34
CA ASN A 366 24.67 6.27 -23.00
C ASN A 366 26.03 6.97 -23.19
N HIS A 367 26.97 6.78 -22.25
CA HIS A 367 28.34 7.31 -22.34
C HIS A 367 29.32 6.36 -23.07
N GLY A 368 28.83 5.36 -23.81
CA GLY A 368 29.66 4.44 -24.60
C GLY A 368 30.45 3.41 -23.78
N ARG A 369 30.34 3.40 -22.44
CA ARG A 369 30.96 2.45 -21.50
C ARG A 369 30.16 1.15 -21.38
N GLY A 370 29.44 0.75 -22.43
CA GLY A 370 28.50 -0.37 -22.36
C GLY A 370 29.14 -1.74 -22.06
N ALA A 371 30.46 -1.92 -22.26
CA ALA A 371 31.16 -3.13 -21.84
C ALA A 371 31.33 -3.21 -20.30
N GLU A 372 31.52 -2.06 -19.65
CA GLU A 372 31.57 -1.94 -18.19
C GLU A 372 30.19 -2.19 -17.57
N ALA A 373 29.12 -1.69 -18.20
CA ALA A 373 27.74 -1.98 -17.80
C ALA A 373 27.48 -3.50 -17.79
N SER A 374 27.80 -4.20 -18.88
CA SER A 374 27.69 -5.66 -18.95
C SER A 374 28.50 -6.38 -17.87
N GLN A 375 29.72 -5.90 -17.57
CA GLN A 375 30.55 -6.50 -16.51
C GLN A 375 29.96 -6.30 -15.11
N LYS A 376 29.45 -5.09 -14.82
CA LYS A 376 28.79 -4.77 -13.54
C LYS A 376 27.51 -5.58 -13.37
N LEU A 377 26.65 -5.63 -14.38
CA LEU A 377 25.40 -6.39 -14.34
C LEU A 377 25.66 -7.90 -14.27
N ALA A 378 26.72 -8.43 -14.92
CA ALA A 378 27.13 -9.82 -14.73
C ALA A 378 27.56 -10.11 -13.29
N ALA A 379 28.41 -9.26 -12.70
CA ALA A 379 28.82 -9.41 -11.29
C ALA A 379 27.63 -9.27 -10.31
N ALA A 380 26.68 -8.39 -10.62
CA ALA A 380 25.44 -8.26 -9.85
C ALA A 380 24.58 -9.53 -9.92
N ARG A 381 24.45 -10.16 -11.10
CA ARG A 381 23.74 -11.45 -11.27
C ARG A 381 24.40 -12.59 -10.49
N ASP A 382 25.74 -12.63 -10.46
CA ASP A 382 26.50 -13.63 -9.70
C ASP A 382 26.38 -13.42 -8.18
N ALA A 383 26.34 -12.16 -7.72
CA ALA A 383 26.21 -11.81 -6.31
C ALA A 383 24.78 -11.90 -5.78
N GLN A 384 23.77 -11.65 -6.64
CA GLN A 384 22.36 -11.54 -6.28
C GLN A 384 21.48 -12.39 -7.23
N PRO A 385 21.48 -13.74 -7.08
CA PRO A 385 20.78 -14.63 -8.01
C PRO A 385 19.26 -14.41 -8.11
N ASP A 386 18.62 -13.95 -7.03
CA ASP A 386 17.17 -13.70 -6.97
C ASP A 386 16.73 -12.54 -7.88
N TYR A 387 17.66 -11.63 -8.22
CA TYR A 387 17.46 -10.52 -9.15
C TYR A 387 17.94 -10.82 -10.57
N ALA A 388 18.42 -12.04 -10.85
CA ALA A 388 19.21 -12.31 -12.05
C ALA A 388 18.43 -12.09 -13.36
N ILE A 389 17.14 -12.44 -13.38
CA ILE A 389 16.25 -12.28 -14.55
C ILE A 389 16.04 -10.79 -14.84
N GLN A 390 15.73 -10.00 -13.82
CA GLN A 390 15.51 -8.56 -13.91
C GLN A 390 16.79 -7.84 -14.36
N LEU A 391 17.97 -8.26 -13.89
CA LEU A 391 19.26 -7.73 -14.34
C LEU A 391 19.61 -8.13 -15.79
N TYR A 392 19.13 -9.26 -16.29
CA TYR A 392 19.21 -9.60 -17.72
C TYR A 392 18.27 -8.73 -18.57
N LEU A 393 17.05 -8.45 -18.09
CA LEU A 393 16.07 -7.58 -18.76
C LEU A 393 16.59 -6.13 -18.83
N ILE A 394 17.03 -5.55 -17.72
CA ILE A 394 17.67 -4.21 -17.65
C ILE A 394 18.80 -4.10 -18.67
N GLU A 395 19.73 -5.08 -18.71
CA GLU A 395 20.85 -5.03 -19.66
C GLU A 395 20.36 -5.06 -21.12
N ALA A 396 19.42 -5.95 -21.45
CA ALA A 396 18.92 -6.10 -22.81
C ALA A 396 18.12 -4.87 -23.29
N GLU A 397 17.29 -4.31 -22.42
CA GLU A 397 16.43 -3.16 -22.69
C GLU A 397 17.24 -1.88 -22.89
N THR A 398 18.15 -1.55 -21.96
CA THR A 398 19.02 -0.37 -22.11
C THR A 398 19.93 -0.50 -23.35
N LEU A 399 20.46 -1.69 -23.65
CA LEU A 399 21.23 -1.92 -24.89
C LEU A 399 20.37 -1.75 -26.14
N SER A 400 19.12 -2.24 -26.14
CA SER A 400 18.18 -2.10 -27.27
C SER A 400 17.77 -0.64 -27.51
N ALA A 401 17.48 0.10 -26.43
CA ALA A 401 17.17 1.53 -26.48
C ALA A 401 18.34 2.34 -27.08
N ASN A 402 19.58 1.96 -26.74
CA ASN A 402 20.80 2.55 -27.29
C ASN A 402 21.23 2.02 -28.67
N ASN A 403 20.34 1.36 -29.41
CA ASN A 403 20.60 0.78 -30.74
C ASN A 403 21.70 -0.29 -30.78
N GLN A 404 22.10 -0.85 -29.64
CA GLN A 404 23.10 -1.92 -29.53
C GLN A 404 22.43 -3.31 -29.66
N THR A 405 21.57 -3.45 -30.68
CA THR A 405 20.66 -4.59 -30.91
C THR A 405 21.37 -5.94 -30.93
N ASP A 406 22.57 -6.05 -31.50
CA ASP A 406 23.35 -7.30 -31.49
C ASP A 406 23.88 -7.69 -30.10
N ARG A 407 24.16 -6.71 -29.23
CA ARG A 407 24.59 -6.97 -27.86
C ARG A 407 23.42 -7.39 -26.99
N ALA A 408 22.30 -6.67 -27.07
CA ALA A 408 21.05 -7.09 -26.42
C ALA A 408 20.64 -8.51 -26.85
N TRP A 409 20.86 -8.87 -28.12
CA TRP A 409 20.59 -10.21 -28.64
C TRP A 409 21.48 -11.30 -28.03
N ALA A 410 22.76 -11.01 -27.81
CA ALA A 410 23.66 -11.93 -27.10
C ALA A 410 23.24 -12.13 -25.63
N VAL A 411 22.86 -11.04 -24.95
CA VAL A 411 22.39 -11.04 -23.56
C VAL A 411 21.12 -11.89 -23.40
N LEU A 412 20.09 -11.68 -24.23
CA LEU A 412 18.85 -12.46 -24.14
C LEU A 412 19.00 -13.93 -24.56
N GLN A 413 19.91 -14.25 -25.49
CA GLN A 413 20.26 -15.65 -25.77
C GLN A 413 20.92 -16.33 -24.57
N GLN A 414 21.81 -15.64 -23.85
CA GLN A 414 22.41 -16.14 -22.62
C GLN A 414 21.35 -16.31 -21.52
N ALA A 415 20.49 -15.31 -21.32
CA ALA A 415 19.44 -15.32 -20.31
C ALA A 415 18.46 -16.48 -20.53
N VAL A 416 17.88 -16.63 -21.73
CA VAL A 416 16.95 -17.73 -22.04
C VAL A 416 17.64 -19.10 -22.01
N LYS A 417 18.95 -19.20 -22.26
CA LYS A 417 19.68 -20.46 -22.09
C LYS A 417 19.80 -20.86 -20.60
N GLN A 418 19.87 -19.89 -19.70
CA GLN A 418 19.97 -20.10 -18.25
C GLN A 418 18.58 -20.27 -17.60
N TYR A 419 17.58 -19.54 -18.11
CA TYR A 419 16.18 -19.53 -17.64
C TYR A 419 15.22 -19.79 -18.82
N PRO A 420 15.18 -21.02 -19.36
CA PRO A 420 14.39 -21.35 -20.55
C PRO A 420 12.87 -21.29 -20.35
N ASP A 421 12.44 -21.31 -19.08
CA ASP A 421 11.03 -21.31 -18.69
C ASP A 421 10.47 -19.92 -18.34
N ASP A 422 11.32 -18.90 -18.21
CA ASP A 422 10.88 -17.53 -17.93
C ASP A 422 10.23 -16.87 -19.16
N LEU A 423 9.00 -16.38 -18.97
CA LEU A 423 8.18 -15.84 -20.06
C LEU A 423 8.57 -14.41 -20.43
N ASN A 424 9.08 -13.62 -19.49
CA ASN A 424 9.51 -12.24 -19.74
C ASN A 424 10.76 -12.24 -20.63
N LEU A 425 11.74 -13.11 -20.35
CA LEU A 425 12.93 -13.27 -21.18
C LEU A 425 12.60 -13.79 -22.59
N LEU A 426 11.63 -14.70 -22.72
CA LEU A 426 11.13 -15.11 -24.04
C LEU A 426 10.45 -13.95 -24.77
N TYR A 427 9.61 -13.16 -24.09
CA TYR A 427 8.87 -12.06 -24.71
C TYR A 427 9.82 -10.95 -25.17
N SER A 428 10.75 -10.51 -24.31
CA SER A 428 11.77 -9.53 -24.67
C SER A 428 12.68 -10.05 -25.79
N ARG A 429 12.95 -11.36 -25.87
CA ARG A 429 13.67 -11.96 -26.99
C ARG A 429 12.84 -11.95 -28.28
N ALA A 430 11.54 -12.23 -28.22
CA ALA A 430 10.66 -12.17 -29.37
C ALA A 430 10.57 -10.76 -29.95
N MET A 431 10.39 -9.74 -29.11
CA MET A 431 10.35 -8.33 -29.53
C MET A 431 11.69 -7.87 -30.13
N LEU A 432 12.81 -8.31 -29.54
CA LEU A 432 14.12 -8.03 -30.12
C LEU A 432 14.37 -8.78 -31.43
N ALA A 433 13.85 -9.99 -31.58
CA ALA A 433 13.89 -10.75 -32.83
C ALA A 433 13.09 -10.05 -33.95
N GLU A 434 11.91 -9.48 -33.64
CA GLU A 434 11.16 -8.64 -34.59
C GLU A 434 11.97 -7.42 -35.03
N LYS A 435 12.57 -6.68 -34.09
CA LYS A 435 13.46 -5.53 -34.37
C LYS A 435 14.67 -5.91 -35.22
N ARG A 436 15.11 -7.18 -35.16
CA ARG A 436 16.16 -7.79 -36.00
C ARG A 436 15.65 -8.36 -37.34
N ASN A 437 14.34 -8.30 -37.59
CA ASN A 437 13.65 -8.95 -38.71
C ASN A 437 13.81 -10.49 -38.75
N ASP A 438 13.99 -11.12 -37.58
CA ASP A 438 14.04 -12.57 -37.38
C ASP A 438 12.66 -13.10 -36.97
N LEU A 439 11.72 -13.08 -37.93
CA LEU A 439 10.35 -13.55 -37.73
C LEU A 439 10.26 -15.02 -37.27
N PRO A 440 11.07 -15.98 -37.76
CA PRO A 440 11.04 -17.36 -37.27
C PRO A 440 11.33 -17.49 -35.78
N GLN A 441 12.31 -16.74 -35.26
CA GLN A 441 12.67 -16.78 -33.85
C GLN A 441 11.63 -16.04 -32.98
N MET A 442 11.09 -14.92 -33.46
CA MET A 442 9.98 -14.21 -32.82
C MET A 442 8.74 -15.11 -32.67
N GLU A 443 8.34 -15.79 -33.75
CA GLU A 443 7.19 -16.71 -33.73
C GLU A 443 7.44 -17.91 -32.81
N ALA A 444 8.67 -18.46 -32.79
CA ALA A 444 9.02 -19.58 -31.92
C ALA A 444 8.89 -19.21 -30.43
N ASP A 445 9.34 -18.02 -30.04
CA ASP A 445 9.30 -17.55 -28.65
C ASP A 445 7.86 -17.22 -28.20
N LEU A 446 7.08 -16.51 -29.02
CA LEU A 446 5.68 -16.23 -28.68
C LEU A 446 4.82 -17.50 -28.65
N ARG A 447 5.04 -18.47 -29.55
CA ARG A 447 4.36 -19.78 -29.47
C ARG A 447 4.74 -20.53 -28.19
N ALA A 448 5.99 -20.44 -27.72
CA ALA A 448 6.41 -21.06 -26.47
C ALA A 448 5.73 -20.42 -25.24
N ILE A 449 5.51 -19.10 -25.26
CA ILE A 449 4.71 -18.41 -24.23
C ILE A 449 3.25 -18.88 -24.28
N ILE A 450 2.59 -18.79 -25.44
CA ILE A 450 1.17 -19.19 -25.61
C ILE A 450 0.96 -20.69 -25.28
N GLN A 451 1.95 -21.55 -25.48
CA GLN A 451 1.86 -22.96 -25.09
C GLN A 451 1.87 -23.16 -23.56
N ARG A 452 2.53 -22.28 -22.80
CA ARG A 452 2.62 -22.32 -21.34
C ARG A 452 1.46 -21.57 -20.67
N GLU A 453 1.12 -20.41 -21.21
CA GLU A 453 0.00 -19.56 -20.81
C GLU A 453 -0.90 -19.29 -22.03
N PRO A 454 -1.90 -20.16 -22.28
CA PRO A 454 -2.85 -19.97 -23.38
C PRO A 454 -3.63 -18.66 -23.32
N ASP A 455 -3.81 -18.12 -22.11
CA ASP A 455 -4.56 -16.89 -21.84
C ASP A 455 -3.65 -15.65 -21.73
N ASN A 456 -2.39 -15.72 -22.21
CA ASN A 456 -1.48 -14.58 -22.24
C ASN A 456 -1.86 -13.63 -23.40
N ALA A 457 -2.80 -12.71 -23.14
CA ALA A 457 -3.33 -11.76 -24.11
C ALA A 457 -2.23 -10.95 -24.83
N MET A 458 -1.13 -10.60 -24.15
CA MET A 458 0.00 -9.86 -24.72
C MET A 458 0.73 -10.69 -25.79
N ALA A 459 1.09 -11.94 -25.50
CA ALA A 459 1.77 -12.82 -26.45
C ALA A 459 0.86 -13.22 -27.62
N LEU A 460 -0.43 -13.47 -27.35
CA LEU A 460 -1.47 -13.70 -28.36
C LEU A 460 -1.58 -12.51 -29.31
N ASN A 461 -1.70 -11.30 -28.78
CA ASN A 461 -1.84 -10.09 -29.59
C ASN A 461 -0.57 -9.82 -30.41
N ALA A 462 0.62 -9.89 -29.80
CA ALA A 462 1.89 -9.68 -30.48
C ALA A 462 2.09 -10.67 -31.64
N LEU A 463 1.84 -11.97 -31.42
CA LEU A 463 1.97 -12.97 -32.48
C LEU A 463 0.97 -12.72 -33.61
N GLY A 464 -0.29 -12.49 -33.24
CA GLY A 464 -1.34 -12.25 -34.22
C GLY A 464 -1.12 -10.97 -35.01
N TYR A 465 -0.71 -9.87 -34.37
CA TYR A 465 -0.40 -8.60 -35.03
C TYR A 465 0.75 -8.74 -36.02
N THR A 466 1.89 -9.31 -35.62
CA THR A 466 3.03 -9.51 -36.51
C THR A 466 2.71 -10.48 -37.66
N LEU A 467 1.89 -11.51 -37.43
CA LEU A 467 1.36 -12.35 -38.51
C LEU A 467 0.44 -11.58 -39.47
N ALA A 468 -0.40 -10.68 -38.96
CA ALA A 468 -1.28 -9.82 -39.76
C ALA A 468 -0.49 -8.79 -40.58
N ASP A 469 0.53 -8.15 -40.00
CA ASP A 469 1.30 -7.14 -40.71
C ASP A 469 2.33 -7.74 -41.69
N ARG A 470 3.20 -8.61 -41.19
CA ARG A 470 4.42 -9.06 -41.88
C ARG A 470 4.22 -10.25 -42.80
N THR A 471 3.06 -10.90 -42.76
CA THR A 471 2.78 -12.12 -43.53
C THR A 471 1.44 -12.06 -44.26
N THR A 472 0.97 -13.20 -44.78
CA THR A 472 -0.37 -13.38 -45.36
C THR A 472 -1.25 -14.32 -44.52
N ARG A 473 -0.83 -14.71 -43.31
CA ARG A 473 -1.51 -15.67 -42.41
C ARG A 473 -2.68 -15.03 -41.64
N TYR A 474 -3.47 -14.21 -42.31
CA TYR A 474 -4.51 -13.36 -41.69
C TYR A 474 -5.59 -14.14 -40.93
N ALA A 475 -5.92 -15.35 -41.38
CA ALA A 475 -6.91 -16.19 -40.69
C ALA A 475 -6.40 -16.68 -39.32
N GLU A 476 -5.13 -17.08 -39.24
CA GLU A 476 -4.46 -17.51 -38.00
C GLU A 476 -4.18 -16.31 -37.09
N ALA A 477 -3.73 -15.20 -37.67
CA ALA A 477 -3.58 -13.92 -36.97
C ALA A 477 -4.90 -13.51 -36.27
N LYS A 478 -6.04 -13.59 -36.98
CA LYS A 478 -7.34 -13.28 -36.41
C LYS A 478 -7.72 -14.24 -35.28
N THR A 479 -7.33 -15.53 -35.33
CA THR A 479 -7.56 -16.45 -34.20
C THR A 479 -6.85 -15.97 -32.94
N TYR A 480 -5.55 -15.64 -33.02
CA TYR A 480 -4.80 -15.18 -31.85
C TYR A 480 -5.28 -13.82 -31.33
N ILE A 481 -5.55 -12.85 -32.21
CA ILE A 481 -6.03 -11.52 -31.79
C ILE A 481 -7.46 -11.61 -31.22
N GLN A 482 -8.32 -12.48 -31.76
CA GLN A 482 -9.65 -12.68 -31.18
C GLN A 482 -9.56 -13.24 -29.76
N GLN A 483 -8.65 -14.17 -29.49
CA GLN A 483 -8.41 -14.67 -28.12
C GLN A 483 -7.91 -13.56 -27.20
N ALA A 484 -6.97 -12.72 -27.66
CA ALA A 484 -6.53 -11.55 -26.89
C ALA A 484 -7.69 -10.56 -26.61
N TYR A 485 -8.58 -10.35 -27.56
CA TYR A 485 -9.77 -9.49 -27.42
C TYR A 485 -10.82 -10.07 -26.47
N ASP A 486 -11.04 -11.39 -26.51
CA ASP A 486 -11.99 -12.06 -25.63
C ASP A 486 -11.53 -12.01 -24.15
N LEU A 487 -10.22 -11.88 -23.91
CA LEU A 487 -9.60 -11.66 -22.61
C LEU A 487 -9.62 -10.17 -22.20
N ASN A 488 -9.14 -9.29 -23.08
CA ASN A 488 -8.98 -7.85 -22.83
C ASN A 488 -9.72 -7.00 -23.89
N PRO A 489 -11.07 -6.96 -23.89
CA PRO A 489 -11.84 -6.24 -24.92
C PRO A 489 -11.71 -4.71 -24.81
N GLU A 490 -11.25 -4.22 -23.67
CA GLU A 490 -11.05 -2.79 -23.42
C GLU A 490 -9.67 -2.27 -23.88
N ASP A 491 -8.72 -3.15 -24.17
CA ASP A 491 -7.33 -2.80 -24.52
C ASP A 491 -7.22 -2.14 -25.92
N PRO A 492 -6.70 -0.91 -26.03
CA PRO A 492 -6.56 -0.20 -27.30
C PRO A 492 -5.64 -0.89 -28.32
N ALA A 493 -4.56 -1.54 -27.87
CA ALA A 493 -3.61 -2.21 -28.75
C ALA A 493 -4.20 -3.50 -29.35
N VAL A 494 -5.04 -4.20 -28.57
CA VAL A 494 -5.80 -5.37 -29.02
C VAL A 494 -6.90 -4.95 -29.98
N LEU A 495 -7.61 -3.85 -29.71
CA LEU A 495 -8.58 -3.28 -30.66
C LEU A 495 -7.93 -2.87 -31.99
N ASP A 496 -6.79 -2.20 -31.95
CA ASP A 496 -6.06 -1.80 -33.16
C ASP A 496 -5.65 -3.03 -33.98
N SER A 497 -5.04 -4.02 -33.32
CA SER A 497 -4.65 -5.28 -33.94
C SER A 497 -5.85 -6.01 -34.56
N LEU A 498 -6.99 -6.05 -33.87
CA LEU A 498 -8.21 -6.72 -34.37
C LEU A 498 -8.82 -5.95 -35.55
N GLY A 499 -8.75 -4.62 -35.51
CA GLY A 499 -9.13 -3.75 -36.62
C GLY A 499 -8.24 -3.97 -37.84
N TRP A 500 -6.92 -4.00 -37.64
CA TRP A 500 -5.91 -4.21 -38.68
C TRP A 500 -6.06 -5.57 -39.36
N VAL A 501 -6.20 -6.66 -38.61
CA VAL A 501 -6.39 -7.99 -39.23
C VAL A 501 -7.73 -8.09 -39.97
N ASN A 502 -8.80 -7.42 -39.48
CA ASN A 502 -10.07 -7.35 -40.22
C ASN A 502 -9.92 -6.53 -41.52
N PHE A 503 -9.12 -5.46 -41.54
CA PHE A 503 -8.77 -4.74 -42.77
C PHE A 503 -8.03 -5.64 -43.77
N ARG A 504 -7.01 -6.39 -43.31
CA ARG A 504 -6.25 -7.34 -44.13
C ARG A 504 -7.10 -8.49 -44.68
N LEU A 505 -8.20 -8.83 -44.00
CA LEU A 505 -9.24 -9.77 -44.46
C LEU A 505 -10.33 -9.15 -45.35
N GLY A 506 -10.34 -7.82 -45.55
CA GLY A 506 -11.34 -7.10 -46.35
C GLY A 506 -12.63 -6.71 -45.61
N ASN A 507 -12.70 -6.93 -44.29
CA ASN A 507 -13.86 -6.61 -43.45
C ASN A 507 -13.89 -5.12 -43.04
N LEU A 508 -13.91 -4.23 -44.04
CA LEU A 508 -13.73 -2.77 -43.85
C LEU A 508 -14.64 -2.14 -42.77
N PRO A 509 -15.96 -2.45 -42.68
CA PRO A 509 -16.82 -1.81 -41.68
C PRO A 509 -16.45 -2.15 -40.24
N GLU A 510 -16.00 -3.38 -40.00
CA GLU A 510 -15.60 -3.84 -38.66
C GLU A 510 -14.20 -3.33 -38.31
N ALA A 511 -13.30 -3.27 -39.29
CA ALA A 511 -12.00 -2.64 -39.13
C ALA A 511 -12.14 -1.16 -38.72
N GLU A 512 -12.99 -0.39 -39.40
CA GLU A 512 -13.24 1.01 -39.05
C GLU A 512 -13.83 1.16 -37.65
N ARG A 513 -14.81 0.32 -37.28
CA ARG A 513 -15.44 0.34 -35.95
C ARG A 513 -14.42 0.13 -34.82
N LEU A 514 -13.57 -0.89 -34.96
CA LEU A 514 -12.55 -1.24 -33.96
C LEU A 514 -11.46 -0.17 -33.87
N LEU A 515 -10.95 0.31 -35.02
CA LEU A 515 -9.89 1.33 -35.05
C LEU A 515 -10.35 2.69 -34.53
N ARG A 516 -11.62 3.06 -34.69
CA ARG A 516 -12.18 4.25 -34.05
C ARG A 516 -12.23 4.10 -32.52
N GLN A 517 -12.59 2.92 -32.00
CA GLN A 517 -12.58 2.65 -30.55
C GLN A 517 -11.15 2.62 -29.98
N ALA A 518 -10.19 2.04 -30.71
CA ALA A 518 -8.78 2.07 -30.34
C ALA A 518 -8.26 3.50 -30.22
N LEU A 519 -8.53 4.34 -31.24
CA LEU A 519 -8.06 5.73 -31.28
C LEU A 519 -8.74 6.63 -30.24
N GLU A 520 -10.01 6.38 -29.91
CA GLU A 520 -10.73 7.11 -28.86
C GLU A 520 -10.12 6.86 -27.47
N ARG A 521 -9.69 5.61 -27.19
CA ARG A 521 -9.05 5.23 -25.93
C ARG A 521 -7.56 5.57 -25.88
N PHE A 522 -6.85 5.42 -26.99
CA PHE A 522 -5.43 5.71 -27.12
C PHE A 522 -5.15 6.47 -28.44
N PRO A 523 -5.09 7.82 -28.38
CA PRO A 523 -4.80 8.66 -29.55
C PRO A 523 -3.34 8.52 -30.04
N ASP A 524 -3.05 7.43 -30.75
CA ASP A 524 -1.72 7.08 -31.24
C ASP A 524 -1.57 7.19 -32.78
N GLN A 525 -0.33 7.37 -33.24
CA GLN A 525 0.05 7.56 -34.64
C GLN A 525 -0.07 6.29 -35.50
N GLU A 526 0.19 5.11 -34.94
CA GLU A 526 0.06 3.83 -35.64
C GLU A 526 -1.42 3.50 -35.84
N VAL A 527 -2.23 3.64 -34.77
CA VAL A 527 -3.69 3.53 -34.83
C VAL A 527 -4.30 4.53 -35.82
N ALA A 528 -3.82 5.78 -35.83
CA ALA A 528 -4.25 6.80 -36.80
C ALA A 528 -3.81 6.46 -38.24
N ALA A 529 -2.67 5.80 -38.43
CA ALA A 529 -2.22 5.32 -39.73
C ALA A 529 -3.14 4.19 -40.24
N HIS A 530 -3.42 3.19 -39.41
CA HIS A 530 -4.34 2.09 -39.70
C HIS A 530 -5.75 2.59 -40.02
N LEU A 531 -6.35 3.42 -39.14
CA LEU A 531 -7.69 3.98 -39.37
C LEU A 531 -7.75 4.80 -40.66
N GLY A 532 -6.76 5.67 -40.90
CA GLY A 532 -6.72 6.47 -42.11
C GLY A 532 -6.58 5.64 -43.39
N GLU A 533 -5.86 4.51 -43.35
CA GLU A 533 -5.80 3.57 -44.47
C GLU A 533 -7.14 2.86 -44.71
N VAL A 534 -7.82 2.40 -43.65
CA VAL A 534 -9.18 1.82 -43.76
C VAL A 534 -10.15 2.83 -44.37
N LEU A 535 -10.13 4.08 -43.90
CA LEU A 535 -10.94 5.17 -44.44
C LEU A 535 -10.59 5.45 -45.90
N TRP A 536 -9.31 5.44 -46.27
CA TRP A 536 -8.84 5.66 -47.64
C TRP A 536 -9.36 4.61 -48.61
N VAL A 537 -9.22 3.32 -48.25
CA VAL A 537 -9.69 2.17 -49.05
C VAL A 537 -11.22 2.12 -49.10
N SER A 538 -11.90 2.55 -48.03
CA SER A 538 -13.36 2.66 -47.97
C SER A 538 -13.92 3.88 -48.74
N GLY A 539 -13.08 4.66 -49.42
CA GLY A 539 -13.49 5.84 -50.19
C GLY A 539 -13.70 7.13 -49.35
N GLN A 540 -13.52 7.06 -48.04
CA GLN A 540 -13.64 8.17 -47.08
C GLN A 540 -12.37 9.04 -47.03
N GLN A 541 -11.73 9.25 -48.20
CA GLN A 541 -10.40 9.84 -48.35
C GLN A 541 -10.27 11.25 -47.74
N ARG A 542 -11.36 12.03 -47.69
CA ARG A 542 -11.36 13.36 -47.04
C ARG A 542 -11.17 13.27 -45.53
N GLU A 543 -11.75 12.24 -44.90
CA GLU A 543 -11.58 12.01 -43.47
C GLU A 543 -10.19 11.45 -43.18
N ALA A 544 -9.71 10.48 -43.96
CA ALA A 544 -8.34 9.96 -43.87
C ALA A 544 -7.29 11.09 -43.90
N LYS A 545 -7.38 12.00 -44.88
CA LYS A 545 -6.48 13.17 -44.99
C LYS A 545 -6.57 14.10 -43.78
N LYS A 546 -7.78 14.35 -43.26
CA LYS A 546 -7.98 15.18 -42.07
C LYS A 546 -7.36 14.54 -40.83
N LEU A 547 -7.54 13.23 -40.65
CA LEU A 547 -6.99 12.45 -39.55
C LEU A 547 -5.46 12.46 -39.57
N TRP A 548 -4.85 12.06 -40.69
CA TRP A 548 -3.39 12.09 -40.84
C TRP A 548 -2.83 13.51 -40.67
N GLY A 549 -3.51 14.53 -41.20
CA GLY A 549 -3.10 15.93 -41.06
C GLY A 549 -3.19 16.47 -39.63
N GLN A 550 -4.10 15.95 -38.81
CA GLN A 550 -4.16 16.24 -37.38
C GLN A 550 -2.96 15.62 -36.66
N PHE A 551 -2.74 14.31 -36.80
CA PHE A 551 -1.64 13.64 -36.11
C PHE A 551 -0.24 14.09 -36.56
N LEU A 552 -0.04 14.40 -37.84
CA LEU A 552 1.21 14.97 -38.36
C LEU A 552 1.45 16.43 -37.95
N LYS A 553 0.41 17.16 -37.51
CA LYS A 553 0.60 18.51 -36.96
C LYS A 553 1.25 18.43 -35.58
N ASP A 554 0.78 17.49 -34.76
CA ASP A 554 1.25 17.31 -33.39
C ASP A 554 2.54 16.45 -33.35
N ASN A 555 2.74 15.58 -34.36
CA ASN A 555 3.91 14.71 -34.51
C ASN A 555 4.49 14.75 -35.95
N PRO A 556 5.20 15.83 -36.35
CA PRO A 556 5.64 16.04 -37.74
C PRO A 556 6.56 14.97 -38.30
N ASP A 557 7.33 14.27 -37.47
CA ASP A 557 8.37 13.33 -37.89
C ASP A 557 7.94 11.86 -37.82
N SER A 558 6.64 11.59 -37.62
CA SER A 558 6.05 10.25 -37.56
C SER A 558 6.43 9.38 -38.77
N PRO A 559 7.27 8.33 -38.62
CA PRO A 559 7.69 7.51 -39.74
C PRO A 559 6.55 6.67 -40.31
N ILE A 560 5.66 6.17 -39.45
CA ILE A 560 4.53 5.32 -39.84
C ILE A 560 3.49 6.10 -40.64
N LEU A 561 3.08 7.28 -40.15
CA LEU A 561 2.14 8.14 -40.87
C LEU A 561 2.72 8.63 -42.18
N ARG A 562 3.96 9.15 -42.21
CA ARG A 562 4.59 9.61 -43.46
C ARG A 562 4.69 8.48 -44.50
N LYS A 563 5.09 7.28 -44.09
CA LYS A 563 5.17 6.11 -44.99
C LYS A 563 3.80 5.72 -45.54
N THR A 564 2.75 5.74 -44.72
CA THR A 564 1.38 5.41 -45.14
C THR A 564 0.78 6.48 -46.05
N VAL A 565 0.92 7.76 -45.71
CA VAL A 565 0.47 8.89 -46.54
C VAL A 565 1.20 8.89 -47.89
N LEU A 566 2.52 8.73 -47.91
CA LEU A 566 3.31 8.67 -49.14
C LEU A 566 2.89 7.49 -50.04
N ARG A 567 2.68 6.31 -49.46
CA ARG A 567 2.24 5.10 -50.18
C ARG A 567 0.85 5.24 -50.79
N LEU A 568 -0.09 5.91 -50.10
CA LEU A 568 -1.49 5.99 -50.51
C LEU A 568 -1.80 7.22 -51.37
N THR A 569 -1.07 8.32 -51.19
CA THR A 569 -1.32 9.61 -51.87
C THR A 569 -0.27 10.00 -52.92
N GLY A 570 0.94 9.42 -52.87
CA GLY A 570 2.09 9.87 -53.67
C GLY A 570 2.75 11.17 -53.18
N SER A 571 2.39 11.64 -51.98
CA SER A 571 2.85 12.89 -51.35
C SER A 571 3.24 12.65 -49.89
N GLU A 572 4.21 13.38 -49.34
CA GLU A 572 4.51 13.33 -47.91
C GLU A 572 3.50 14.09 -47.04
N THR A 573 2.70 14.97 -47.65
CA THR A 573 1.61 15.71 -46.98
C THR A 573 0.23 15.18 -47.44
N PRO A 574 -0.72 14.94 -46.51
CA PRO A 574 -2.05 14.42 -46.81
C PRO A 574 -2.86 15.18 -47.85
#